data_AF-A0A486SCG0-F1
#
_entry.id   AF-A0A486SCG0-F1
#
_cell.length_a   1.000
_cell.length_b   1.000
_cell.length_c   1.000
_cell.angle_alpha   90.00
_cell.angle_beta   90.00
_cell.angle_gamma   90.00
#
_symmetry.space_group_name_H-M   'P 1'
#
loop_
_entity.id
_entity.type
_entity.pdbx_description
1 polymer ?
#
loop_
_entity_poly.entity_id
_entity_poly.type
_entity_poly.pdbx_seq_one_letter_code
_entity_poly.pdbx_strand_id
1 'polypeptide(L)'
;MPFTLSHGWGIQSDITQRFGARLVQEGNRLHYLADRASLTGSFSPEQLQSLENAFPLFIEQLGNMLRSGELNPQQQHQMTIQLTGLTCIADTLSSWGYVYLTVYPAQ
;
A
#
# COMPACT_ATOMS: atom_id res chain seq x y z
N MET A 1 18.17 11.93 18.67
CA MET A 1 18.61 11.13 17.50
C MET A 1 17.53 10.11 17.21
N PRO A 2 16.64 10.25 16.21
CA PRO A 2 15.86 9.11 15.80
C PRO A 2 16.64 8.31 14.77
N PHE A 3 16.65 7.00 15.01
CA PHE A 3 17.20 5.94 14.20
C PHE A 3 16.75 6.08 12.75
N THR A 4 17.70 6.03 11.83
CA THR A 4 17.46 5.93 10.38
C THR A 4 16.72 4.62 10.09
N LEU A 5 15.39 4.68 10.00
CA LEU A 5 14.52 3.56 9.65
C LEU A 5 14.37 3.50 8.12
N SER A 6 14.42 2.27 7.60
CA SER A 6 14.59 1.93 6.19
C SER A 6 13.72 2.75 5.21
N HIS A 7 14.35 3.20 4.12
CA HIS A 7 13.77 3.99 3.05
C HIS A 7 12.83 3.13 2.18
N GLY A 8 11.68 2.75 2.71
CA GLY A 8 10.61 2.08 1.96
C GLY A 8 9.59 3.09 1.44
N TRP A 9 9.08 2.89 0.22
CA TRP A 9 8.09 3.79 -0.38
C TRP A 9 6.68 3.70 0.23
N GLY A 10 6.44 2.72 1.12
CA GLY A 10 5.17 2.49 1.81
C GLY A 10 5.11 3.07 3.23
N ILE A 11 3.99 2.83 3.91
CA ILE A 11 3.80 3.18 5.34
C ILE A 11 4.84 2.41 6.18
N GLN A 12 5.38 3.06 7.22
CA GLN A 12 6.30 2.39 8.15
C GLN A 12 5.57 1.29 8.92
N SER A 13 6.15 0.09 8.95
CA SER A 13 5.60 -1.08 9.63
C SER A 13 6.73 -1.93 10.17
N ASP A 14 6.57 -2.44 11.39
CA ASP A 14 7.51 -3.34 12.07
C ASP A 14 7.49 -4.78 11.51
N ILE A 15 6.68 -5.02 10.46
CA ILE A 15 6.50 -6.34 9.86
C ILE A 15 7.69 -6.71 8.97
N THR A 16 8.29 -7.86 9.26
CA THR A 16 9.52 -8.36 8.63
C THR A 16 9.38 -8.64 7.13
N GLN A 17 8.21 -9.11 6.70
CA GLN A 17 7.89 -9.44 5.30
C GLN A 17 6.76 -8.52 4.80
N ARG A 18 7.10 -7.53 3.99
CA ARG A 18 6.13 -6.55 3.48
C ARG A 18 6.48 -6.00 2.12
N PHE A 19 5.46 -5.69 1.35
CA PHE A 19 5.53 -4.96 0.10
C PHE A 19 5.05 -3.52 0.33
N GLY A 20 5.92 -2.53 0.11
CA GLY A 20 5.57 -1.12 0.18
C GLY A 20 5.51 -0.50 -1.21
N ALA A 21 4.53 0.36 -1.46
CA ALA A 21 4.44 1.11 -2.71
C ALA A 21 3.88 2.51 -2.50
N ARG A 22 4.28 3.44 -3.38
CA ARG A 22 3.69 4.77 -3.51
C ARG A 22 3.00 4.89 -4.87
N LEU A 23 1.68 4.88 -4.85
CA LEU A 23 0.84 5.00 -6.03
C LEU A 23 0.62 6.46 -6.39
N VAL A 24 0.58 6.77 -7.69
CA VAL A 24 0.19 8.10 -8.18
C VAL A 24 -1.33 8.16 -8.26
N GLN A 25 -1.92 9.18 -7.64
CA GLN A 25 -3.35 9.41 -7.69
C GLN A 25 -3.68 10.42 -8.81
N GLU A 26 -4.61 10.05 -9.68
CA GLU A 26 -5.20 10.92 -10.69
C GLU A 26 -6.73 10.89 -10.54
N GLY A 27 -7.28 11.87 -9.82
CA GLY A 27 -8.68 11.84 -9.38
C GLY A 27 -8.94 10.61 -8.51
N ASN A 28 -9.80 9.70 -8.96
CA ASN A 28 -10.13 8.45 -8.26
C ASN A 28 -9.39 7.23 -8.86
N ARG A 29 -8.43 7.46 -9.75
CA ARG A 29 -7.60 6.40 -10.34
C ARG A 29 -6.25 6.37 -9.66
N LEU A 30 -5.70 5.17 -9.53
CA LEU A 30 -4.41 4.92 -8.91
C LEU A 30 -3.49 4.22 -9.92
N HIS A 31 -2.31 4.78 -10.11
CA HIS A 31 -1.30 4.26 -11.01
C HIS A 31 -0.14 3.67 -10.21
N TYR A 32 0.14 2.40 -10.47
CA TYR A 32 1.28 1.71 -9.90
C TYR A 32 2.55 2.00 -10.71
N LEU A 33 3.64 2.31 -10.01
CA LEU A 33 4.94 2.56 -10.58
C LEU A 33 5.96 1.65 -9.88
N ALA A 34 6.59 0.76 -10.65
CA ALA A 34 7.50 -0.25 -10.11
C ALA A 34 8.76 0.34 -9.47
N ASP A 35 9.24 1.49 -9.97
CA ASP A 35 10.34 2.27 -9.39
C ASP A 35 9.99 2.93 -8.05
N ARG A 36 8.69 2.95 -7.70
CA ARG A 36 8.16 3.47 -6.43
C ARG A 36 7.59 2.36 -5.55
N ALA A 37 8.12 1.15 -5.72
CA ALA A 37 7.76 -0.02 -4.94
C ALA A 37 9.02 -0.67 -4.35
N SER A 38 8.85 -1.33 -3.22
CA SER A 38 9.93 -2.01 -2.51
C SER A 38 9.40 -3.24 -1.77
N LEU A 39 10.05 -4.38 -1.95
CA LEU A 39 9.87 -5.55 -1.11
C LEU A 39 10.87 -5.48 0.06
N THR A 40 10.38 -5.68 1.27
CA THR A 40 11.18 -5.77 2.50
C THR A 40 11.02 -7.16 3.08
N GLY A 41 12.14 -7.82 3.38
CA GLY A 41 12.16 -9.22 3.82
C GLY A 41 12.14 -10.22 2.66
N SER A 42 12.13 -11.51 2.99
CA SER A 42 12.12 -12.60 2.01
C SER A 42 10.70 -13.08 1.76
N PHE A 43 10.22 -13.07 0.52
CA PHE A 43 8.94 -13.67 0.15
C PHE A 43 9.17 -15.04 -0.50
N SER A 44 8.32 -16.02 -0.19
CA SER A 44 8.29 -17.27 -0.96
C SER A 44 7.66 -17.05 -2.34
N PRO A 45 7.92 -17.93 -3.33
CA PRO A 45 7.27 -17.83 -4.65
C PRO A 45 5.74 -17.82 -4.57
N GLU A 46 5.16 -18.61 -3.66
CA GLU A 46 3.72 -18.67 -3.43
C GLU A 46 3.17 -17.36 -2.85
N GLN A 47 3.92 -16.73 -1.94
CA GLN A 47 3.55 -15.43 -1.38
C GLN A 47 3.65 -14.32 -2.43
N LEU A 48 4.67 -14.34 -3.29
CA LEU A 48 4.78 -13.41 -4.43
C LEU A 48 3.63 -13.58 -5.40
N GLN A 49 3.29 -14.82 -5.76
CA GLN A 49 2.16 -15.08 -6.65
C GLN A 49 0.83 -14.62 -6.05
N SER A 50 0.65 -14.83 -4.75
CA SER A 50 -0.53 -14.35 -4.01
C SER A 50 -0.60 -12.82 -4.02
N LEU A 51 0.53 -12.15 -3.80
CA LEU A 51 0.63 -10.69 -3.89
C LEU A 51 0.30 -10.19 -5.29
N GLU A 52 0.87 -10.78 -6.35
CA GLU A 52 0.60 -10.42 -7.74
C GLU A 52 -0.89 -10.54 -8.10
N ASN A 53 -1.55 -11.59 -7.62
CA ASN A 53 -2.98 -11.81 -7.86
C ASN A 53 -3.87 -10.85 -7.07
N ALA A 54 -3.49 -10.53 -5.83
CA ALA A 54 -4.26 -9.67 -4.94
C ALA A 54 -4.08 -8.18 -5.23
N PHE A 55 -2.91 -7.78 -5.74
CA PHE A 55 -2.54 -6.39 -5.86
C PHE A 55 -3.51 -5.57 -6.74
N PRO A 56 -3.94 -6.03 -7.93
CA PRO A 56 -4.96 -5.33 -8.72
C PRO A 56 -6.27 -5.11 -7.95
N LEU A 57 -6.67 -6.07 -7.11
CA LEU A 57 -7.89 -5.96 -6.30
C LEU A 57 -7.74 -4.89 -5.22
N PHE A 58 -6.56 -4.77 -4.59
CA PHE A 58 -6.28 -3.66 -3.68
C PHE A 58 -6.33 -2.30 -4.39
N ILE A 59 -5.78 -2.18 -5.60
CA ILE A 59 -5.83 -0.94 -6.38
C ILE A 59 -7.27 -0.54 -6.68
N GLU A 60 -8.10 -1.49 -7.11
CA GLU A 60 -9.51 -1.25 -7.39
C GLU A 60 -10.28 -0.82 -6.13
N GLN A 61 -10.07 -1.53 -5.01
CA GLN A 61 -10.71 -1.20 -3.74
C GLN A 61 -10.32 0.21 -3.26
N LEU A 62 -9.03 0.56 -3.31
CA LEU A 62 -8.56 1.90 -2.96
C LEU A 62 -9.13 2.99 -3.88
N GLY A 63 -9.27 2.71 -5.19
CA GLY A 63 -9.94 3.61 -6.13
C GLY A 63 -11.42 3.83 -5.80
N ASN A 64 -12.13 2.79 -5.37
CA ASN A 64 -13.51 2.89 -4.90
C ASN A 64 -13.61 3.70 -3.60
N MET A 65 -12.66 3.53 -2.68
CA MET A 65 -12.59 4.30 -1.43
C MET A 65 -12.32 5.79 -1.69
N LEU A 66 -11.44 6.12 -2.63
CA LEU A 66 -11.25 7.51 -3.11
C LEU A 66 -12.56 8.09 -3.67
N ARG A 67 -13.28 7.31 -4.48
CA ARG A 67 -14.57 7.75 -5.06
C ARG A 67 -15.64 7.99 -4.00
N SER A 68 -15.69 7.16 -2.96
CA SER A 68 -16.64 7.28 -1.86
C SER A 68 -16.28 8.39 -0.86
N GLY A 69 -15.02 8.81 -0.82
CA GLY A 69 -14.48 9.76 0.15
C GLY A 69 -13.97 9.13 1.45
N GLU A 70 -14.08 7.80 1.62
CA GLU A 70 -13.47 7.07 2.75
C GLU A 70 -11.95 7.25 2.79
N LEU A 71 -11.30 7.22 1.62
CA LEU A 71 -9.92 7.63 1.46
C LEU A 71 -9.91 9.06 0.90
N ASN A 72 -9.36 10.01 1.65
CA ASN A 72 -9.40 11.42 1.28
C ASN A 72 -7.98 11.96 1.05
N PRO A 73 -7.67 12.56 -0.11
CA PRO A 73 -6.35 13.13 -0.41
C PRO A 73 -5.92 14.28 0.51
N GLN A 74 -6.88 14.90 1.20
CA GLN A 74 -6.66 16.06 2.07
C GLN A 74 -6.55 15.68 3.54
N GLN A 75 -7.01 14.48 3.92
CA GLN A 75 -7.05 14.03 5.31
C GLN A 75 -6.16 12.81 5.47
N GLN A 76 -5.27 12.87 6.43
CA GLN A 76 -4.51 11.71 6.83
C GLN A 76 -5.44 10.73 7.56
N HIS A 77 -5.70 9.59 6.92
CA HIS A 77 -6.51 8.54 7.47
C HIS A 77 -6.03 7.20 6.94
N GLN A 78 -5.58 6.36 7.86
CA GLN A 78 -5.08 5.04 7.55
C GLN A 78 -6.24 4.06 7.39
N MET A 79 -6.31 3.41 6.23
CA MET A 79 -7.26 2.36 5.93
C MET A 79 -6.58 1.00 5.95
N THR A 80 -7.30 0.00 6.46
CA THR A 80 -6.86 -1.40 6.47
C THR A 80 -7.83 -2.24 5.66
N ILE A 81 -7.32 -2.93 4.65
CA ILE A 81 -8.09 -3.80 3.75
C ILE A 81 -7.53 -5.21 3.87
N GLN A 82 -8.40 -6.21 4.06
CA GLN A 82 -8.00 -7.61 4.02
C GLN A 82 -8.59 -8.28 2.79
N LEU A 83 -7.74 -8.82 1.92
CA LEU A 83 -8.13 -9.56 0.72
C LEU A 83 -7.20 -10.75 0.53
N THR A 84 -7.76 -11.90 0.16
CA THR A 84 -6.99 -13.09 -0.26
C THR A 84 -5.85 -13.49 0.71
N GLY A 85 -6.09 -13.42 2.02
CA GLY A 85 -5.07 -13.75 3.04
C GLY A 85 -3.95 -12.72 3.18
N LEU A 86 -4.07 -11.54 2.59
CA LEU A 86 -3.16 -10.42 2.72
C LEU A 86 -3.87 -9.25 3.39
N THR A 87 -3.10 -8.49 4.16
CA THR A 87 -3.51 -7.21 4.73
C THR A 87 -2.81 -6.08 3.99
N CYS A 88 -3.56 -5.10 3.51
CA CYS A 88 -3.09 -3.87 2.92
C CYS A 88 -3.44 -2.71 3.84
N ILE A 89 -2.44 -1.96 4.28
CA ILE A 89 -2.60 -0.68 4.92
C ILE A 89 -2.37 0.40 3.88
N ALA A 90 -3.25 1.39 3.77
CA ALA A 90 -3.10 2.51 2.85
C ALA A 90 -3.42 3.85 3.52
N ASP A 91 -2.72 4.92 3.12
CA ASP A 91 -2.93 6.29 3.60
C ASP A 91 -2.52 7.28 2.50
N THR A 92 -3.22 8.40 2.39
CA THR A 92 -2.87 9.49 1.47
C THR A 92 -1.77 10.40 2.02
N LEU A 93 -1.57 10.38 3.34
CA LEU A 93 -0.68 11.27 4.10
C LEU A 93 -0.88 12.76 3.76
N SER A 94 -2.12 13.14 3.43
CA SER A 94 -2.48 14.49 2.95
C SER A 94 -1.58 15.00 1.81
N SER A 95 -1.13 14.09 0.94
CA SER A 95 -0.13 14.39 -0.10
C SER A 95 -0.71 15.02 -1.38
N TRP A 96 -2.03 15.11 -1.51
CA TRP A 96 -2.76 15.64 -2.67
C TRP A 96 -2.57 14.89 -4.01
N GLY A 97 -1.78 13.82 -4.04
CA GLY A 97 -1.49 13.12 -5.29
C GLY A 97 -0.85 11.75 -5.14
N TYR A 98 -0.70 11.25 -3.91
CA TYR A 98 -0.15 9.93 -3.65
C TYR A 98 -0.98 9.14 -2.65
N VAL A 99 -0.99 7.84 -2.86
CA VAL A 99 -1.44 6.86 -1.87
C VAL A 99 -0.26 5.96 -1.53
N TYR A 100 0.08 5.94 -0.25
CA TYR A 100 1.13 5.11 0.31
C TYR A 100 0.49 3.84 0.82
N LEU A 101 1.04 2.69 0.47
CA LEU A 101 0.51 1.42 0.95
C LEU A 101 1.59 0.46 1.41
N THR A 102 1.19 -0.46 2.27
CA THR A 102 1.99 -1.58 2.73
C THR A 102 1.14 -2.83 2.79
N VAL A 103 1.54 -3.86 2.04
CA VAL A 103 0.88 -5.16 1.99
C VAL A 103 1.74 -6.20 2.67
N TYR A 104 1.13 -7.05 3.49
CA TYR A 104 1.79 -8.14 4.18
C TYR A 104 0.83 -9.31 4.38
N PRO A 105 1.32 -10.55 4.58
CA PRO A 105 0.48 -11.69 4.89
C PRO A 105 -0.35 -11.47 6.16
N ALA A 106 -1.64 -11.81 6.13
CA ALA A 106 -2.45 -11.87 7.34
C ALA A 106 -1.91 -13.00 8.24
N GLN A 107 -1.83 -12.73 9.55
CA GLN A 107 -1.44 -13.73 10.55
C GLN A 107 -2.54 -14.77 10.78
#